data_AF-A0A956JA51-F1
#
_entry.id   AF-A0A956JA51-F1
#
_cell.length_a   1.000
_cell.length_b   1.000
_cell.length_c   1.000
_cell.angle_alpha   90.00
_cell.angle_beta   90.00
_cell.angle_gamma   90.00
#
_symmetry.space_group_name_H-M   'P 1'
#
loop_
_entity.id
_entity.type
_entity.pdbx_description
1 polymer ?
#
loop_
_entity_poly.entity_id
_entity_poly.type
_entity_poly.pdbx_seq_one_letter_code
_entity_poly.pdbx_strand_id
1 'polypeptide(L)'
;MRAPTIVLLGLCSALVVGIACGDPDEGDESSPDYAGEACVAPDECYDEVAPGDLRGDPICLDRVEGGYCTHSCQTDADCCAVEGECRSDFPQVCAPFESTGMMMCFLSCEAADIDGAAPEGFCQEEAHPAFGCRSTGGGSANRKVCVP
;
A
#
# COMPACT_ATOMS: atom_id res chain seq x y z
N MET A 1 -10.52 -56.84 59.27
CA MET A 1 -10.56 -58.09 58.48
C MET A 1 -10.54 -57.72 57.01
N ARG A 2 -9.60 -58.30 56.25
CA ARG A 2 -9.54 -58.54 54.78
C ARG A 2 -10.12 -57.50 53.78
N ALA A 3 -9.25 -57.03 52.88
CA ALA A 3 -9.62 -56.55 51.55
C ALA A 3 -10.27 -57.68 50.70
N PRO A 4 -10.98 -57.34 49.60
CA PRO A 4 -10.28 -57.44 48.32
C PRO A 4 -10.61 -56.36 47.28
N THR A 5 -9.61 -56.18 46.42
CA THR A 5 -9.55 -55.51 45.13
C THR A 5 -10.58 -56.05 44.13
N ILE A 6 -11.27 -55.16 43.40
CA ILE A 6 -11.80 -55.45 42.06
C ILE A 6 -11.44 -54.29 41.13
N VAL A 7 -10.58 -54.62 40.16
CA VAL A 7 -10.24 -53.83 38.98
C VAL A 7 -11.38 -54.03 37.97
N LEU A 8 -11.91 -52.94 37.41
CA LEU A 8 -12.68 -53.01 36.17
C LEU A 8 -12.35 -51.81 35.26
N LEU A 9 -11.60 -52.16 34.23
CA LEU A 9 -11.29 -51.45 33.00
C LEU A 9 -12.59 -51.04 32.27
N GLY A 10 -12.65 -49.86 31.66
CA GLY A 10 -13.71 -49.60 30.67
C GLY A 10 -13.88 -48.17 30.17
N LEU A 11 -13.18 -47.86 29.07
CA LEU A 11 -13.49 -46.85 28.04
C LEU A 11 -13.87 -45.42 28.50
N CYS A 12 -12.87 -44.52 28.56
CA CYS A 12 -13.08 -43.10 28.30
C CYS A 12 -13.08 -42.88 26.78
N SER A 13 -14.26 -42.78 26.17
CA SER A 13 -14.41 -42.25 24.81
C SER A 13 -14.24 -40.74 24.86
N ALA A 14 -13.06 -40.25 24.50
CA ALA A 14 -12.80 -38.83 24.29
C ALA A 14 -13.47 -38.40 22.97
N LEU A 15 -14.53 -37.61 23.07
CA LEU A 15 -15.01 -36.77 21.97
C LEU A 15 -14.08 -35.57 21.87
N VAL A 16 -13.03 -35.70 21.05
CA VAL A 16 -12.21 -34.57 20.62
C VAL A 16 -13.01 -33.85 19.53
N VAL A 17 -13.78 -32.84 19.92
CA VAL A 17 -14.33 -31.87 18.97
C VAL A 17 -13.14 -31.06 18.48
N GLY A 18 -12.67 -31.40 17.28
CA GLY A 18 -11.70 -30.59 16.54
C GLY A 18 -12.35 -29.26 16.20
N ILE A 19 -12.08 -28.24 17.02
CA ILE A 19 -12.26 -26.86 16.63
C ILE A 19 -11.14 -26.60 15.62
N ALA A 20 -11.48 -26.65 14.34
CA ALA A 20 -10.61 -26.15 13.28
C ALA A 20 -10.56 -24.63 13.44
N CYS A 21 -9.64 -24.15 14.28
CA CYS A 21 -9.14 -22.79 14.19
C CYS A 21 -8.31 -22.75 12.90
N GLY A 22 -8.93 -22.25 11.82
CA GLY A 22 -8.15 -21.70 10.73
C GLY A 22 -7.41 -20.50 11.31
N ASP A 23 -6.10 -20.64 11.44
CA ASP A 23 -5.19 -19.53 11.63
C ASP A 23 -5.51 -18.50 10.54
N PRO A 24 -5.81 -17.23 10.88
CA PRO A 24 -5.82 -16.20 9.85
C PRO A 24 -4.41 -16.13 9.30
N ASP A 25 -4.25 -16.48 8.02
CA ASP A 25 -3.05 -16.23 7.23
C ASP A 25 -2.48 -14.87 7.63
N GLU A 26 -1.20 -14.86 8.01
CA GLU A 26 -0.42 -13.64 8.19
C GLU A 26 -0.53 -12.89 6.87
N GLY A 27 -1.38 -11.87 6.88
CA GLY A 27 -1.62 -11.00 5.74
C GLY A 27 -0.27 -10.50 5.28
N ASP A 28 0.05 -10.88 4.05
CA ASP A 28 1.18 -10.41 3.27
C ASP A 28 1.44 -8.93 3.60
N GLU A 29 2.62 -8.63 4.14
CA GLU A 29 3.08 -7.29 4.49
C GLU A 29 3.36 -6.46 3.22
N SER A 30 2.49 -6.54 2.21
CA SER A 30 2.40 -5.57 1.13
C SER A 30 1.87 -4.26 1.73
N SER A 31 2.73 -3.59 2.49
CA SER A 31 2.51 -2.19 2.84
C SER A 31 2.40 -1.41 1.54
N PRO A 32 1.42 -0.50 1.41
CA PRO A 32 1.33 0.37 0.23
C PRO A 32 2.65 1.08 0.00
N ASP A 33 2.93 1.39 -1.27
CA ASP A 33 4.15 2.10 -1.67
C ASP A 33 4.27 3.45 -0.92
N TYR A 34 5.49 3.97 -0.74
CA TYR A 34 5.74 5.23 -0.01
C TYR A 34 4.97 6.41 -0.61
N ALA A 35 4.77 6.44 -1.94
CA ALA A 35 3.73 7.28 -2.53
C ALA A 35 2.37 6.59 -2.40
N GLY A 36 1.75 6.80 -1.24
CA GLY A 36 0.71 5.92 -0.73
C GLY A 36 0.61 6.02 0.77
N GLU A 37 1.73 6.32 1.43
CA GLU A 37 1.78 6.35 2.87
C GLU A 37 0.90 7.47 3.44
N ALA A 38 0.12 7.09 4.45
CA ALA A 38 -0.69 7.99 5.24
C ALA A 38 0.20 9.00 5.96
N CYS A 39 -0.21 10.26 6.00
CA CYS A 39 0.57 11.32 6.63
C CYS A 39 -0.33 12.39 7.23
N VAL A 40 0.20 13.08 8.23
CA VAL A 40 -0.39 14.29 8.82
C VAL A 40 0.47 15.51 8.45
N ALA A 41 1.77 15.33 8.25
CA ALA A 41 2.70 16.39 7.88
C ALA A 41 3.75 15.91 6.86
N PRO A 42 4.35 16.83 6.06
CA PRO A 42 5.38 16.46 5.08
C PRO A 42 6.64 15.82 5.67
N ASP A 43 6.97 16.10 6.94
CA ASP A 43 8.15 15.52 7.61
C ASP A 43 7.95 14.06 8.05
N GLU A 44 6.73 13.54 7.93
CA GLU A 44 6.42 12.12 8.14
C GLU A 44 6.60 11.29 6.87
N CYS A 45 6.86 11.91 5.71
CA CYS A 45 7.02 11.23 4.44
C CYS A 45 8.48 10.87 4.14
N TYR A 46 8.70 9.72 3.50
CA TYR A 46 10.01 9.26 3.00
C TYR A 46 11.07 9.11 4.11
N ASP A 47 10.71 8.51 5.24
CA ASP A 47 11.58 8.34 6.41
C ASP A 47 12.76 7.38 6.14
N GLU A 48 12.63 6.49 5.16
CA GLU A 48 13.72 5.63 4.68
C GLU A 48 14.65 6.32 3.67
N VAL A 49 14.26 7.45 3.10
CA VAL A 49 15.13 8.22 2.21
C VAL A 49 16.14 9.02 3.04
N ALA A 50 17.42 8.93 2.67
CA ALA A 50 18.46 9.68 3.35
C ALA A 50 18.18 11.21 3.30
N PRO A 51 18.38 11.96 4.40
CA PRO A 51 18.05 13.38 4.44
C PRO A 51 18.75 14.18 3.33
N GLY A 52 17.95 14.80 2.46
CA GLY A 52 18.40 15.62 1.34
C GLY A 52 18.61 14.88 0.01
N ASP A 53 18.39 13.56 -0.02
CA ASP A 53 18.53 12.78 -1.26
C ASP A 53 17.25 12.76 -2.12
N LEU A 54 16.07 12.95 -1.50
CA LEU A 54 14.78 13.03 -2.21
C LEU A 54 14.81 14.11 -3.30
N ARG A 55 14.33 13.76 -4.49
CA ARG A 55 14.25 14.68 -5.62
C ARG A 55 12.98 15.52 -5.55
N GLY A 56 13.10 16.67 -4.90
CA GLY A 56 12.00 17.63 -4.74
C GLY A 56 11.59 17.79 -3.28
N ASP A 57 10.51 18.54 -3.07
CA ASP A 57 10.00 18.80 -1.72
C ASP A 57 8.93 17.77 -1.35
N PRO A 58 9.03 17.10 -0.18
CA PRO A 58 7.98 16.21 0.29
C PRO A 58 6.69 17.00 0.58
N ILE A 59 5.56 16.38 0.30
CA ILE A 59 4.22 16.96 0.40
C ILE A 59 3.31 15.90 1.02
N CYS A 60 2.58 16.29 2.06
CA CYS A 60 1.46 15.50 2.56
C CYS A 60 0.15 16.06 2.01
N LEU A 61 -0.59 15.28 1.21
CA LEU A 61 -1.91 15.68 0.69
C LEU A 61 -2.99 15.50 1.76
N ASP A 62 -3.23 16.56 2.52
CA ASP A 62 -4.18 16.59 3.65
C ASP A 62 -5.67 16.55 3.25
N ARG A 63 -5.98 16.69 1.95
CA ARG A 63 -7.35 16.58 1.42
C ARG A 63 -7.81 15.12 1.26
N VAL A 64 -6.89 14.17 1.43
CA VAL A 64 -7.16 12.74 1.48
C VAL A 64 -7.42 12.36 2.92
N GLU A 65 -8.49 11.62 3.19
CA GLU A 65 -8.69 11.04 4.52
C GLU A 65 -7.54 10.07 4.83
N GLY A 66 -6.77 10.36 5.89
CA GLY A 66 -5.55 9.63 6.24
C GLY A 66 -4.27 10.23 5.66
N GLY A 67 -4.36 11.23 4.77
CA GLY A 67 -3.22 11.82 4.08
C GLY A 67 -2.64 10.91 3.00
N TYR A 68 -1.76 11.50 2.19
CA TYR A 68 -1.01 10.77 1.16
C TYR A 68 0.34 11.48 0.91
N CYS A 69 1.43 10.75 1.15
CA CYS A 69 2.77 11.22 0.83
C CYS A 69 3.01 11.28 -0.68
N THR A 70 3.52 12.42 -1.13
CA THR A 70 4.03 12.64 -2.48
C THR A 70 5.18 13.64 -2.41
N HIS A 71 5.84 13.95 -3.52
CA HIS A 71 6.79 15.05 -3.61
C HIS A 71 6.71 15.75 -4.95
N SER A 72 7.21 16.98 -5.02
CA SER A 72 7.28 17.73 -6.26
C SER A 72 8.26 17.07 -7.25
N CYS A 73 7.94 17.13 -8.55
CA CYS A 73 8.80 16.57 -9.60
C CYS A 73 8.83 17.48 -10.85
N GLN A 74 9.77 17.24 -11.75
CA GLN A 74 9.79 17.83 -13.09
C GLN A 74 9.60 16.80 -14.19
N THR A 75 10.07 15.56 -13.97
CA THR A 75 10.01 14.44 -14.90
C THR A 75 9.75 13.13 -14.15
N ASP A 76 9.31 12.09 -14.85
CA ASP A 76 9.10 10.76 -14.25
C ASP A 76 10.38 10.21 -13.62
N ALA A 77 11.56 10.60 -14.12
CA ALA A 77 12.85 10.19 -13.58
C ALA A 77 13.21 10.85 -12.24
N ASP A 78 12.42 11.83 -11.79
CA ASP A 78 12.53 12.36 -10.44
C ASP A 78 11.77 11.49 -9.42
N CYS A 79 10.83 10.65 -9.88
CA CYS A 79 10.06 9.73 -9.05
C CYS A 79 10.76 8.37 -8.96
N CYS A 80 10.78 7.76 -7.79
CA CYS A 80 11.53 6.55 -7.47
C CYS A 80 13.02 6.66 -7.85
N ALA A 81 13.60 7.85 -7.70
CA ALA A 81 14.95 8.15 -8.17
C ALA A 81 16.04 7.70 -7.18
N VAL A 82 15.68 7.53 -5.90
CA VAL A 82 16.61 7.15 -4.84
C VAL A 82 16.13 5.91 -4.08
N GLU A 83 17.08 5.20 -3.47
CA GLU A 83 16.79 4.01 -2.65
C GLU A 83 15.91 4.40 -1.46
N GLY A 84 14.88 3.61 -1.17
CA GLY A 84 13.91 3.87 -0.11
C GLY A 84 12.79 4.86 -0.49
N GLU A 85 12.79 5.42 -1.71
CA GLU A 85 11.71 6.31 -2.15
C GLU A 85 10.45 5.55 -2.55
N CYS A 86 10.60 4.33 -3.09
CA CYS A 86 9.51 3.47 -3.51
C CYS A 86 9.73 2.05 -3.00
N ARG A 87 8.71 1.45 -2.38
CA ARG A 87 8.71 0.07 -1.88
C ARG A 87 8.33 -0.93 -2.96
N SER A 88 7.47 -0.52 -3.89
CA SER A 88 7.00 -1.39 -4.96
C SER A 88 7.89 -1.26 -6.20
N ASP A 89 7.83 -2.27 -7.07
CA ASP A 89 8.41 -2.20 -8.41
C ASP A 89 7.50 -1.45 -9.41
N PHE A 90 6.34 -0.94 -8.96
CA PHE A 90 5.41 -0.22 -9.82
C PHE A 90 5.89 1.20 -10.08
N PRO A 91 5.83 1.68 -11.34
CA PRO A 91 6.36 2.97 -11.68
C PRO A 91 5.50 4.09 -11.10
N GLN A 92 6.18 5.07 -10.51
CA GLN A 92 5.59 6.36 -10.21
C GLN A 92 5.91 7.35 -11.33
N VAL A 93 4.96 8.24 -11.61
CA VAL A 93 5.08 9.21 -12.70
C VAL A 93 4.77 10.62 -12.26
N CYS A 94 5.46 11.56 -12.90
CA CYS A 94 5.37 12.96 -12.60
C CYS A 94 4.15 13.55 -13.31
N ALA A 95 3.14 13.92 -12.53
CA ALA A 95 1.85 14.32 -13.09
C ALA A 95 1.23 15.48 -12.30
N PRO A 96 0.38 16.31 -12.94
CA PRO A 96 -0.25 17.41 -12.26
C PRO A 96 -1.35 16.92 -11.30
N PHE A 97 -1.43 17.53 -10.12
CA PHE A 97 -2.54 17.32 -9.20
C PHE A 97 -3.57 18.46 -9.29
N GLU A 98 -4.81 18.11 -9.65
CA GLU A 98 -5.93 19.03 -9.83
C GLU A 98 -5.62 20.23 -10.78
N SER A 99 -6.22 21.39 -10.51
CA SER A 99 -6.03 22.65 -11.24
C SER A 99 -4.88 23.50 -10.69
N THR A 100 -4.09 23.00 -9.75
CA THR A 100 -2.98 23.76 -9.15
C THR A 100 -1.83 23.95 -10.14
N GLY A 101 -1.69 23.03 -11.10
CA GLY A 101 -0.58 23.01 -12.06
C GLY A 101 0.75 22.56 -11.44
N MET A 102 0.76 22.15 -10.16
CA MET A 102 1.93 21.58 -9.52
C MET A 102 2.09 20.12 -9.94
N MET A 103 3.32 19.76 -10.31
CA MET A 103 3.70 18.43 -10.74
C MET A 103 4.19 17.64 -9.52
N MET A 104 3.61 16.46 -9.30
CA MET A 104 3.90 15.60 -8.16
C MET A 104 4.03 14.14 -8.61
N CYS A 105 4.72 13.32 -7.83
CA CYS A 105 4.87 11.90 -8.11
C CYS A 105 3.66 11.10 -7.62
N PHE A 106 3.06 10.31 -8.52
CA PHE A 106 1.94 9.44 -8.21
C PHE A 106 2.17 8.05 -8.77
N LEU A 107 1.65 7.03 -8.09
CA LEU A 107 1.61 5.67 -8.59
C LEU A 107 0.86 5.61 -9.93
N SER A 108 1.50 5.04 -10.95
CA SER A 108 0.88 4.86 -12.26
C SER A 108 -0.11 3.70 -12.25
N CYS A 109 -1.25 3.90 -12.90
CA CYS A 109 -2.26 2.85 -13.13
C CYS A 109 -2.51 2.64 -14.63
N GLU A 110 -1.53 2.98 -15.46
CA GLU A 110 -1.60 2.70 -16.89
C GLU A 110 -1.55 1.20 -17.14
N ALA A 111 -2.21 0.74 -18.20
CA ALA A 111 -2.27 -0.69 -18.52
C ALA A 111 -0.90 -1.32 -18.78
N ALA A 112 0.10 -0.52 -19.17
CA ALA A 112 1.48 -0.97 -19.36
C ALA A 112 2.24 -1.18 -18.04
N ASP A 113 1.74 -0.61 -16.95
CA ASP A 113 2.44 -0.51 -15.66
C ASP A 113 1.87 -1.47 -14.60
N ILE A 114 0.69 -2.05 -14.84
CA ILE A 114 -0.06 -2.85 -13.85
C ILE A 114 -0.24 -4.33 -14.25
N ASP A 115 0.53 -4.84 -15.22
CA ASP A 115 0.54 -6.25 -15.65
C ASP A 115 -0.84 -6.91 -15.90
N GLY A 116 -1.80 -6.11 -16.36
CA GLY A 116 -3.16 -6.57 -16.65
C GLY A 116 -4.12 -6.60 -15.46
N ALA A 117 -3.73 -6.06 -14.30
CA ALA A 117 -4.62 -5.82 -13.18
C ALA A 117 -5.77 -4.86 -13.55
N ALA A 118 -6.85 -4.92 -12.78
CA ALA A 118 -7.95 -3.95 -12.91
C ALA A 118 -7.49 -2.61 -12.31
N PRO A 119 -7.44 -1.50 -13.07
CA PRO A 119 -6.85 -0.25 -12.59
C PRO A 119 -7.45 0.29 -11.30
N GLU A 120 -8.77 0.17 -11.12
CA GLU A 120 -9.44 0.60 -9.89
C GLU A 120 -9.05 -0.24 -8.68
N GLY A 121 -8.97 -1.57 -8.83
CA GLY A 121 -8.57 -2.46 -7.74
C GLY A 121 -7.11 -2.23 -7.36
N PHE A 122 -6.25 -2.10 -8.36
CA PHE A 122 -4.83 -1.80 -8.19
C PHE A 122 -4.60 -0.54 -7.35
N CYS A 123 -5.28 0.57 -7.67
CA CYS A 123 -5.10 1.80 -6.88
C CYS A 123 -5.62 1.69 -5.45
N GLN A 124 -6.64 0.87 -5.20
CA GLN A 124 -7.18 0.66 -3.85
C GLN A 124 -6.27 -0.21 -3.00
N GLU A 125 -5.58 -1.15 -3.64
CA GLU A 125 -4.64 -2.10 -3.02
C GLU A 125 -3.27 -1.45 -2.78
N GLU A 126 -2.69 -0.85 -3.81
CA GLU A 126 -1.28 -0.41 -3.81
C GLU A 126 -1.08 1.03 -3.31
N ALA A 127 -2.11 1.87 -3.38
CA ALA A 127 -2.04 3.25 -2.91
C ALA A 127 -2.90 3.48 -1.66
N HIS A 128 -4.23 3.45 -1.80
CA HIS A 128 -5.14 3.65 -0.66
C HIS A 128 -6.59 3.25 -1.02
N PRO A 129 -7.42 2.74 -0.09
CA PRO A 129 -8.80 2.32 -0.39
C PRO A 129 -9.73 3.40 -0.97
N ALA A 130 -9.40 4.68 -0.74
CA ALA A 130 -10.14 5.81 -1.31
C ALA A 130 -9.74 6.16 -2.75
N PHE A 131 -8.67 5.55 -3.28
CA PHE A 131 -8.09 5.93 -4.56
C PHE A 131 -8.76 5.20 -5.72
N GLY A 132 -8.70 5.83 -6.88
CA GLY A 132 -9.05 5.22 -8.15
C GLY A 132 -8.10 5.65 -9.25
N CYS A 133 -8.11 4.89 -10.34
CA CYS A 133 -7.30 5.22 -11.50
C CYS A 133 -7.92 6.39 -12.27
N ARG A 134 -7.31 7.59 -12.18
CA ARG A 134 -7.80 8.80 -12.83
C ARG A 134 -6.82 9.31 -13.88
N SER A 135 -7.37 10.07 -14.81
CA SER A 135 -6.61 10.73 -15.86
C SER A 135 -6.21 12.14 -15.41
N THR A 136 -4.96 12.53 -15.66
CA THR A 136 -4.45 13.86 -15.30
C THR A 136 -4.90 14.99 -16.23
N GLY A 137 -5.63 14.68 -17.31
CA GLY A 137 -6.29 15.69 -18.14
C GLY A 137 -5.40 16.49 -19.09
N GLY A 138 -4.14 16.09 -19.32
CA GLY A 138 -3.14 16.85 -20.09
C GLY A 138 -3.11 16.70 -21.62
N GLY A 139 -4.19 16.25 -22.27
CA GLY A 139 -4.21 16.05 -23.73
C GLY A 139 -3.24 14.96 -24.19
N SER A 140 -2.18 15.29 -24.96
CA SER A 140 -1.18 14.31 -25.42
C SER A 140 -0.17 13.90 -24.33
N ALA A 141 -0.12 14.61 -23.21
CA ALA A 141 0.68 14.27 -22.02
C ALA A 141 -0.20 13.66 -20.92
N ASN A 142 -1.33 13.08 -21.29
CA ASN A 142 -2.27 12.47 -20.36
C ASN A 142 -1.66 11.21 -19.74
N ARG A 143 -1.60 11.17 -18.42
CA ARG A 143 -1.18 10.02 -17.62
C ARG A 143 -2.39 9.43 -16.90
N LYS A 144 -2.31 8.14 -16.56
CA LYS A 144 -3.24 7.50 -15.61
C LYS A 144 -2.53 7.26 -14.28
N VAL A 145 -3.05 7.86 -13.21
CA VAL A 145 -2.45 7.82 -11.88
C VAL A 145 -3.48 7.46 -10.83
N CYS A 146 -3.02 6.84 -9.75
CA CYS A 146 -3.81 6.58 -8.56
C CYS A 146 -3.93 7.85 -7.73
N VAL A 147 -5.15 8.36 -7.63
CA VAL A 147 -5.52 9.54 -6.85
C VAL A 147 -6.92 9.34 -6.26
N PRO A 148 -7.31 10.09 -5.21
CA PRO A 148 -8.67 10.07 -4.68
C PRO A 148 -9.77 10.34 -5.73
#